data_AF-A0A392Q7H4-F1
#
_entry.id   AF-A0A392Q7H4-F1
#
_cell.length_a   1.000
_cell.length_b   1.000
_cell.length_c   1.000
_cell.angle_alpha   90.00
_cell.angle_beta   90.00
_cell.angle_gamma   90.00
#
_symmetry.space_group_name_H-M   'P 1'
#
loop_
_entity.id
_entity.type
_entity.pdbx_description
1 polymer ?
#
loop_
_entity_poly.entity_id
_entity_poly.type
_entity_poly.pdbx_seq_one_letter_code
_entity_poly.pdbx_strand_id
1 'polypeptide(L)'
;DEELLDAARNFLRSGGLEIDLTAKVAHASKILKWYSIDFGKSEVEVIRHVSNYLDPADSEILLDLLATSELKVVYQPYDWGLNC
;
A
#
# COMPACT_ATOMS: atom_id res chain seq x y z
N ASP A 1 -8.15 18.37 -1.67
CA ASP A 1 -8.55 18.20 -3.08
C ASP A 1 -9.11 16.81 -3.29
N GLU A 2 -10.31 16.71 -3.85
CA GLU A 2 -10.98 15.43 -4.14
C GLU A 2 -10.25 14.65 -5.24
N GLU A 3 -9.64 15.35 -6.20
CA GLU A 3 -8.86 14.76 -7.30
C GLU A 3 -7.62 13.99 -6.82
N LEU A 4 -6.93 14.50 -5.79
CA LEU A 4 -5.76 13.82 -5.21
C LEU A 4 -6.16 12.53 -4.50
N LEU A 5 -7.34 12.52 -3.86
CA LEU A 5 -7.87 11.34 -3.19
C LEU A 5 -8.24 10.27 -4.23
N ASP A 6 -8.91 10.67 -5.31
CA ASP A 6 -9.30 9.74 -6.37
C ASP A 6 -8.06 9.16 -7.08
N ALA A 7 -7.07 10.00 -7.39
CA ALA A 7 -5.80 9.55 -7.96
C ALA A 7 -5.07 8.56 -7.04
N ALA A 8 -5.04 8.80 -5.72
CA ALA A 8 -4.45 7.88 -4.76
C ALA A 8 -5.19 6.53 -4.71
N ARG A 9 -6.53 6.54 -4.68
CA ARG A 9 -7.36 5.33 -4.73
C ARG A 9 -7.11 4.53 -6.02
N ASN A 10 -7.07 5.23 -7.15
CA ASN A 10 -6.87 4.63 -8.46
C ASN A 10 -5.45 4.03 -8.59
N PHE A 11 -4.44 4.72 -8.08
CA PHE A 11 -3.06 4.23 -8.00
C PHE A 11 -2.98 2.94 -7.19
N LEU A 12 -3.58 2.90 -5.99
CA LEU A 12 -3.58 1.71 -5.14
C LEU A 12 -4.27 0.52 -5.82
N ARG A 13 -5.45 0.74 -6.41
CA ARG A 13 -6.21 -0.28 -7.15
C ARG A 13 -5.48 -0.78 -8.41
N SER A 14 -4.66 0.07 -9.04
CA SER A 14 -3.90 -0.27 -10.25
C SER A 14 -2.59 -1.03 -9.97
N GLY A 15 -2.38 -1.51 -8.73
CA GLY A 15 -1.16 -2.21 -8.32
C GLY A 15 -0.19 -1.35 -7.49
N GLY A 16 -0.63 -0.21 -6.97
CA GLY A 16 0.14 0.58 -6.02
C GLY A 16 0.36 -0.13 -4.67
N LEU A 17 -0.58 -1.00 -4.30
CA LEU A 17 -0.48 -1.91 -3.16
C LEU A 17 -1.20 -3.23 -3.48
N GLU A 18 -0.50 -4.35 -3.32
CA GLU A 18 -1.06 -5.69 -3.45
C GLU A 18 -0.86 -6.45 -2.13
N ILE A 19 -1.91 -7.09 -1.63
CA ILE A 19 -1.87 -7.82 -0.36
C ILE A 19 -1.94 -9.31 -0.66
N ASP A 20 -0.84 -10.02 -0.46
CA ASP A 20 -0.81 -11.48 -0.49
C ASP A 20 -1.18 -12.01 0.90
N LEU A 21 -2.43 -12.45 1.05
CA LEU A 21 -2.96 -13.03 2.30
C LEU A 21 -2.37 -14.41 2.61
N THR A 22 -1.89 -15.13 1.60
CA THR A 22 -1.28 -16.46 1.77
C THR A 22 0.13 -16.33 2.34
N ALA A 23 0.92 -15.40 1.78
CA ALA A 23 2.26 -15.11 2.27
C ALA A 23 2.28 -14.12 3.45
N LYS A 24 1.14 -13.46 3.74
CA LYS A 24 1.01 -12.32 4.68
C LYS A 24 1.98 -11.18 4.33
N VAL A 25 2.10 -10.89 3.03
CA VAL A 25 3.02 -9.86 2.51
C VAL A 25 2.21 -8.75 1.83
N ALA A 26 2.46 -7.51 2.25
CA ALA A 26 2.01 -6.31 1.54
C ALA A 26 3.10 -5.89 0.55
N HIS A 27 2.82 -6.08 -0.73
CA HIS A 27 3.63 -5.63 -1.84
C HIS A 27 3.29 -4.18 -2.18
N ALA A 28 4.12 -3.25 -1.70
CA ALA A 28 3.92 -1.82 -1.92
C ALA A 28 4.78 -1.33 -3.10
N SER A 29 4.25 -0.41 -3.90
CA SER A 29 5.04 0.26 -4.93
C SER A 29 6.12 1.14 -4.28
N LYS A 30 7.29 1.24 -4.94
CA LYS A 30 8.37 2.18 -4.54
C LYS A 30 7.91 3.64 -4.49
N ILE A 31 6.85 3.99 -5.21
CA ILE A 31 6.27 5.33 -5.16
C ILE A 31 5.79 5.64 -3.72
N LEU A 32 5.13 4.69 -3.04
CA LEU A 32 4.74 4.86 -1.63
C LEU A 32 5.95 5.03 -0.71
N LYS A 33 7.08 4.41 -1.04
CA LYS A 33 8.35 4.61 -0.32
C LYS A 33 8.90 6.02 -0.50
N TRP A 34 8.81 6.60 -1.69
CA TRP A 34 9.31 7.95 -1.95
C TRP A 34 8.49 9.01 -1.23
N TYR A 35 7.18 8.81 -1.13
CA TYR A 35 6.27 9.68 -0.38
C TYR A 35 6.09 9.27 1.08
N SER A 36 6.88 8.30 1.58
CA SER A 36 6.73 7.84 2.96
C SER A 36 6.91 8.98 3.97
N ILE A 37 7.76 9.97 3.67
CA ILE A 37 7.98 11.15 4.50
C ILE A 37 6.68 11.91 4.82
N ASP A 38 5.74 11.93 3.87
CA ASP A 38 4.44 12.62 4.01
C ASP A 38 3.40 11.76 4.74
N PHE A 39 3.58 10.44 4.76
CA PHE A 39 2.59 9.46 5.27
C PHE A 39 2.97 8.81 6.61
N GLY A 40 4.25 8.77 6.97
CA GLY A 40 4.73 8.19 8.22
C GLY A 40 6.22 7.85 8.23
N LYS A 41 6.84 7.82 9.41
CA LYS A 41 8.28 7.51 9.52
C LYS A 41 8.57 6.01 9.38
N SER A 42 7.52 5.19 9.43
CA SER A 42 7.59 3.73 9.48
C SER A 42 6.74 3.13 8.37
N GLU A 43 7.14 2.00 7.79
CA GLU A 43 6.37 1.27 6.77
C GLU A 43 4.95 0.94 7.27
N VAL A 44 4.84 0.55 8.53
CA VAL A 44 3.55 0.29 9.21
C VAL A 44 2.65 1.52 9.24
N GLU A 45 3.20 2.72 9.44
CA GLU A 45 2.43 3.96 9.44
C GLU A 45 1.96 4.31 8.03
N VAL A 46 2.84 4.15 7.04
CA VAL A 46 2.48 4.34 5.62
C VAL A 46 1.35 3.41 5.23
N ILE A 47 1.45 2.11 5.55
CA ILE A 47 0.43 1.11 5.21
C ILE A 47 -0.89 1.37 5.96
N ARG A 48 -0.83 1.77 7.24
CA ARG A 48 -2.01 2.22 7.99
C ARG A 48 -2.64 3.46 7.37
N HIS A 49 -1.84 4.38 6.85
CA HIS A 49 -2.35 5.57 6.17
C HIS A 49 -3.05 5.18 4.86
N VAL A 50 -2.41 4.30 4.08
CA VAL A 50 -2.93 3.75 2.82
C VAL A 50 -4.25 3.02 3.01
N SER A 51 -4.46 2.34 4.15
CA SER A 51 -5.72 1.64 4.44
C SER A 51 -6.96 2.53 4.41
N ASN A 52 -6.82 3.85 4.66
CA ASN A 52 -7.93 4.80 4.60
C ASN A 52 -8.43 5.04 3.16
N TYR A 53 -7.62 4.69 2.16
CA TYR A 53 -7.91 4.87 0.74
C TYR A 53 -8.35 3.57 0.07
N LEU A 54 -8.16 2.42 0.72
CA LEU A 54 -8.62 1.13 0.21
C LEU A 54 -10.13 0.98 0.35
N ASP A 55 -10.68 -0.03 -0.34
CA ASP A 55 -12.04 -0.47 -0.09
C ASP A 55 -12.18 -1.01 1.35
N PRO A 56 -13.37 -0.89 1.98
CA PRO A 56 -13.55 -1.24 3.39
C PRO A 56 -13.12 -2.67 3.73
N ALA A 57 -13.38 -3.63 2.84
CA ALA A 57 -13.00 -5.03 3.03
C ALA A 57 -11.48 -5.22 3.07
N ASP A 58 -10.75 -4.62 2.13
CA ASP A 58 -9.29 -4.72 2.06
C ASP A 58 -8.64 -3.94 3.22
N SER A 59 -9.22 -2.81 3.60
CA SER A 59 -8.79 -2.00 4.74
C SER A 59 -8.87 -2.80 6.05
N GLU A 60 -9.99 -3.49 6.28
CA GLU A 60 -10.18 -4.30 7.48
C GLU A 60 -9.16 -5.44 7.58
N ILE A 61 -8.95 -6.17 6.46
CA ILE A 61 -7.96 -7.26 6.40
C ILE A 61 -6.54 -6.74 6.65
N LEU A 62 -6.17 -5.62 6.02
CA LEU A 62 -4.85 -5.02 6.19
C LEU A 62 -4.62 -4.56 7.64
N LEU A 63 -5.64 -3.95 8.27
CA LEU A 63 -5.57 -3.50 9.66
C LEU A 63 -5.49 -4.67 10.65
N ASP A 64 -6.20 -5.77 10.39
CA ASP A 64 -6.09 -7.00 11.17
C ASP A 64 -4.67 -7.59 11.10
N LEU A 65 -4.11 -7.73 9.89
CA LEU A 65 -2.74 -8.23 9.69
C LEU A 65 -1.68 -7.30 10.31
N LEU A 66 -1.93 -5.99 10.32
CA LEU A 66 -1.09 -5.02 11.02
C LEU A 66 -1.18 -5.18 12.55
N ALA A 67 -2.38 -5.42 13.09
CA ALA A 67 -2.60 -5.60 14.52
C ALA A 67 -1.96 -6.90 15.04
N THR A 68 -1.96 -7.96 14.23
CA THR A 68 -1.30 -9.23 14.57
C THR A 68 0.22 -9.20 14.39
N SER A 69 0.79 -8.11 13.84
CA SER A 69 2.20 -7.99 13.46
C SER A 69 2.68 -9.11 12.51
N GLU A 70 1.76 -9.75 11.80
CA GLU A 70 2.06 -10.80 10.85
C GLU A 70 2.30 -10.24 9.44
N LEU A 71 1.96 -8.98 9.20
CA LEU A 71 2.14 -8.32 7.91
C LEU A 71 3.60 -7.95 7.68
N LYS A 72 4.20 -8.51 6.63
CA LYS A 72 5.50 -8.08 6.12
C LYS A 72 5.31 -7.09 4.97
N VAL A 73 5.92 -5.92 5.04
CA VAL A 73 5.89 -4.94 3.94
C VAL A 73 7.10 -5.16 3.04
N VAL A 74 6.89 -5.31 1.74
CA VAL A 74 7.94 -5.47 0.74
C VAL A 74 7.70 -4.48 -0.40
N TYR A 75 8.70 -3.64 -0.66
CA TYR A 75 8.63 -2.74 -1.81
C TYR A 75 8.99 -3.47 -3.08
N GLN A 76 8.05 -3.51 -4.02
CA GLN A 76 8.30 -4.11 -5.33
C GLN A 76 9.36 -3.31 -6.09
N PRO A 77 10.32 -3.98 -6.77
CA PRO A 77 11.20 -3.30 -7.70
C PRO A 77 10.35 -2.64 -8.79
N TYR A 78 10.62 -1.37 -9.09
CA TYR A 78 9.97 -0.68 -10.20
C TYR A 78 10.29 -1.44 -11.48
N ASP A 79 9.27 -2.00 -12.11
CA ASP A 79 9.42 -2.79 -13.32
C ASP A 79 9.56 -1.85 -14.52
N TRP A 80 10.78 -1.75 -15.06
CA TRP A 80 11.08 -0.97 -16.26
C TRP A 80 10.60 -1.66 -17.55
N GLY A 81 10.07 -2.89 -17.45
CA GLY A 81 9.59 -3.68 -18.59
C GLY A 81 8.28 -3.20 -19.21
N LEU A 82 7.60 -2.22 -18.62
CA LEU A 82 6.34 -1.64 -19.12
C LEU A 82 6.47 -0.79 -20.40
N ASN A 83 7.65 -0.77 -21.01
CA ASN A 83 7.94 0.00 -22.24
C ASN A 83 8.41 -0.87 -23.41
N CYS A 84 8.18 -2.18 -23.36
CA CYS A 84 8.59 -3.16 -24.36
C CYS A 84 7.41 -3.59 -25.25
#